data_AF-A0A061EFM3-F1
#
_entry.id   AF-A0A061EFM3-F1
#
_cell.length_a   1.000
_cell.length_b   1.000
_cell.length_c   1.000
_cell.angle_alpha   90.00
_cell.angle_beta   90.00
_cell.angle_gamma   90.00
#
_symmetry.space_group_name_H-M   'P 1'
#
loop_
_entity.id
_entity.type
_entity.pdbx_description
1 polymer ?
#
loop_
_entity_poly.entity_id
_entity_poly.type
_entity_poly.pdbx_seq_one_letter_code
_entity_poly.pdbx_strand_id
1 'polypeptide(L)' 'MRITKLLIKSDSTNAVKWTKCPNSAPWRMRQLILQMERLKVEVKDWEIGHDRRKANQRADTLAKEGVRLQSEILRTFM' A
#
# COMPACT_ATOMS: atom_id res chain seq x y z
N MET A 1 -11.69 13.44 -12.21
CA MET A 1 -11.21 12.29 -13.02
C MET A 1 -11.64 11.02 -12.28
N ARG A 2 -12.61 10.25 -12.80
CA ARG A 2 -12.99 8.97 -12.17
C ARG A 2 -12.05 7.87 -12.66
N ILE A 3 -11.38 7.18 -11.75
CA ILE A 3 -10.57 6.00 -12.09
C ILE A 3 -11.55 4.88 -12.40
N THR A 4 -11.59 4.46 -13.67
CA THR A 4 -12.54 3.45 -14.14
C THR A 4 -12.02 2.03 -13.93
N LYS A 5 -10.69 1.82 -13.96
CA LYS A 5 -10.03 0.53 -13.69
C LYS A 5 -8.68 0.72 -13.03
N LEU A 6 -8.43 0.04 -11.92
CA LEU A 6 -7.19 0.12 -11.14
C LEU A 6 -6.56 -1.26 -10.95
N LEU A 7 -5.33 -1.45 -11.44
CA LEU A 7 -4.54 -2.67 -11.17
C LEU A 7 -3.43 -2.36 -10.18
N ILE A 8 -3.45 -3.02 -9.03
CA ILE A 8 -2.48 -2.85 -7.95
C ILE A 8 -1.56 -4.06 -7.92
N LYS A 9 -0.25 -3.81 -7.97
CA LYS A 9 0.78 -4.84 -7.83
C LYS A 9 1.55 -4.63 -6.54
N SER A 10 1.69 -5.67 -5.74
CA SER A 10 2.45 -5.63 -4.48
C SER A 10 3.34 -6.86 -4.36
N ASP A 11 4.55 -6.69 -3.84
CA ASP A 11 5.42 -7.81 -3.45
C ASP A 11 5.18 -8.27 -1.99
N SER A 12 4.18 -7.70 -1.31
CA SER A 12 3.79 -8.08 0.04
C SER A 12 2.58 -9.00 0.01
N THR A 13 2.80 -10.29 0.29
CA THR A 13 1.73 -11.28 0.45
C THR A 13 0.71 -10.85 1.51
N ASN A 14 1.15 -10.20 2.58
CA ASN A 14 0.27 -9.68 3.62
C ASN A 14 -0.62 -8.56 3.08
N ALA A 15 -0.08 -7.61 2.32
CA ALA A 15 -0.86 -6.54 1.73
C ALA A 15 -1.93 -7.12 0.79
N VAL A 16 -1.54 -8.02 -0.13
CA VAL A 16 -2.48 -8.69 -1.04
C VAL A 16 -3.57 -9.44 -0.25
N LYS A 17 -3.18 -10.21 0.78
CA LYS A 17 -4.11 -10.99 1.61
C LYS A 17 -5.08 -10.10 2.36
N TRP A 18 -4.61 -9.06 3.03
CA TRP A 18 -5.48 -8.19 3.84
C TRP A 18 -6.37 -7.30 2.98
N THR A 19 -5.93 -6.93 1.78
CA THR A 19 -6.78 -6.24 0.82
C THR A 19 -7.89 -7.15 0.28
N LYS A 20 -7.65 -8.44 0.08
CA LYS A 20 -8.70 -9.40 -0.35
C LYS A 20 -9.56 -9.92 0.80
N CYS A 21 -8.97 -10.06 1.98
CA CYS A 21 -9.62 -10.58 3.18
C CYS A 21 -9.34 -9.66 4.39
N PRO A 22 -10.04 -8.51 4.49
CA PRO A 22 -9.84 -7.48 5.53
C PRO A 22 -9.90 -8.00 6.97
N ASN A 23 -10.71 -9.03 7.21
CA ASN A 23 -10.90 -9.62 8.54
C ASN A 23 -9.74 -10.53 8.97
N SER A 24 -8.86 -10.92 8.04
CA SER A 24 -7.67 -11.74 8.35
C SER A 24 -6.48 -10.92 8.84
N ALA A 25 -6.62 -9.60 8.88
CA ALA A 25 -5.55 -8.72 9.29
C ALA A 25 -5.46 -8.56 10.81
N PRO A 26 -4.25 -8.34 11.35
CA PRO A 26 -4.07 -8.00 12.75
C PRO A 26 -4.88 -6.76 13.16
N TRP A 27 -5.40 -6.74 14.38
CA TRP A 27 -6.19 -5.62 14.92
C TRP A 27 -5.47 -4.27 14.80
N ARG A 28 -4.13 -4.25 14.96
CA ARG A 28 -3.31 -3.04 14.81
C ARG A 28 -3.39 -2.40 13.42
N MET A 29 -3.76 -3.18 12.39
CA MET A 29 -3.90 -2.70 11.01
C MET A 29 -5.34 -2.29 10.67
N ARG A 30 -6.29 -2.42 11.61
CA ARG A 30 -7.72 -2.25 11.33
C ARG A 30 -8.07 -0.85 10.83
N GLN A 31 -7.44 0.19 11.39
CA GLN A 31 -7.64 1.58 10.97
C GLN A 31 -7.25 1.77 9.49
N LEU A 32 -6.06 1.30 9.11
CA LEU A 32 -5.57 1.36 7.73
C LEU A 32 -6.48 0.59 6.77
N ILE A 33 -6.97 -0.57 7.19
CA ILE A 33 -7.88 -1.38 6.38
C ILE A 33 -9.21 -0.68 6.15
N LEU A 34 -9.81 -0.08 7.18
CA LEU A 34 -11.06 0.68 7.03
C LEU A 34 -10.89 1.87 6.07
N GLN A 35 -9.75 2.56 6.15
CA GLN A 35 -9.43 3.63 5.20
C GLN A 35 -9.30 3.11 3.77
N MET A 36 -8.63 1.97 3.57
CA MET A 36 -8.53 1.32 2.26
C MET A 36 -9.89 0.88 1.73
N GLU A 37 -10.75 0.28 2.56
CA GLU A 37 -12.11 -0.11 2.16
C GLU A 37 -12.93 1.10 1.69
N ARG A 38 -12.84 2.23 2.40
CA ARG A 38 -13.50 3.47 1.96
C ARG A 38 -13.00 3.92 0.58
N LEU A 39 -11.70 3.86 0.33
CA LEU A 39 -11.11 4.27 -0.96
C LEU A 39 -11.53 3.33 -2.11
N LYS A 40 -11.71 2.03 -1.82
CA LYS A 40 -12.15 1.06 -2.84
C LYS A 40 -13.56 1.35 -3.35
N VAL A 41 -14.45 1.88 -2.52
CA VAL A 41 -15.82 2.25 -2.92
C VAL A 41 -15.81 3.31 -4.03
N GLU A 42 -14.79 4.17 -4.07
CA GLU A 42 -14.64 5.22 -5.08
C GLU A 42 -14.08 4.70 -6.42
N VAL A 43 -13.61 3.45 -6.46
CA VAL A 43 -12.99 2.85 -7.64
C VAL A 43 -13.90 1.76 -8.21
N LYS A 44 -14.43 2.00 -9.42
CA LYS A 44 -15.42 1.12 -10.04
C LYS A 44 -14.93 -0.32 -10.19
N ASP A 45 -13.76 -0.50 -10.80
CA ASP A 45 -13.12 -1.81 -10.99
C ASP A 45 -11.69 -1.75 -10.45
N TRP A 46 -11.35 -2.67 -9.54
CA TRP A 46 -9.99 -2.79 -9.06
C TRP A 46 -9.58 -4.25 -8.88
N GLU A 47 -8.28 -4.51 -9.05
CA GLU A 47 -7.68 -5.82 -8.81
C GLU A 47 -6.35 -5.65 -8.09
N ILE A 48 -6.04 -6.57 -7.18
CA ILE A 48 -4.73 -6.65 -6.53
C ILE A 48 -4.08 -8.01 -6.76
N GLY A 49 -2.84 -7.98 -7.23
CA GLY A 49 -2.01 -9.15 -7.50
C GLY A 49 -0.69 -9.10 -6.77
N HIS A 50 -0.15 -10.28 -6.46
CA HIS A 50 1.21 -10.40 -6.00
C HIS A 50 2.17 -10.40 -7.19
N ASP A 51 3.18 -9.54 -7.18
CA ASP A 51 4.24 -9.50 -8.20
C ASP A 51 5.61 -9.74 -7.56
N ARG A 52 6.57 -10.24 -8.33
CA ARG A 52 7.94 -10.48 -7.84
C ARG A 52 8.59 -9.13 -7.54
N ARG A 53 9.32 -9.03 -6.41
CA ARG A 53 9.99 -7.80 -5.94
C ARG A 53 10.80 -7.06 -7.02
N LYS A 54 11.41 -7.77 -7.99
CA LYS A 54 12.14 -7.15 -9.11
C LYS A 54 11.25 -6.23 -9.98
N ALA A 55 9.97 -6.57 -10.15
CA ALA A 55 9.01 -5.71 -10.84
C ALA A 55 8.51 -4.54 -9.97
N ASN A 56 8.65 -4.65 -8.64
CA ASN A 56 8.27 -3.60 -7.67
C ASN A 56 9.45 -2.71 -7.25
N GLN A 57 10.61 -2.82 -7.92
CA GLN A 57 11.85 -2.13 -7.52
C GLN A 57 11.65 -0.62 -7.42
N ARG A 58 10.91 -0.01 -8.35
CA ARG A 58 10.67 1.44 -8.33
C ARG A 58 9.90 1.87 -7.09
N ALA A 59 8.88 1.12 -6.68
CA ALA A 59 8.11 1.43 -5.48
C ALA A 59 8.94 1.23 -4.21
N ASP A 60 9.76 0.17 -4.15
CA ASP A 60 10.68 -0.09 -3.04
C ASP A 60 11.74 1.00 -2.90
N THR A 61 12.34 1.46 -4.00
CA THR A 61 13.30 2.57 -4.01
C THR A 61 12.65 3.84 -3.47
N LEU A 62 11.47 4.22 -3.98
CA LEU A 62 10.76 5.43 -3.53
C LEU A 62 10.36 5.35 -2.05
N ALA A 63 9.94 4.18 -1.56
CA ALA A 63 9.62 3.99 -0.16
C ALA A 63 10.86 4.16 0.74
N LYS A 64 12.01 3.62 0.33
CA LYS A 64 13.28 3.77 1.05
C LYS A 64 13.76 5.21 1.08
N GLU A 65 13.65 5.92 -0.05
CA GLU A 65 13.97 7.35 -0.14
C GLU A 65 13.10 8.18 0.80
N GLY A 66 11.79 7.91 0.84
CA GLY A 66 10.87 8.59 1.75
C GLY A 66 11.21 8.39 3.23
N VAL A 67 11.55 7.15 3.63
CA VAL A 67 11.98 6.85 5.01
C VAL A 67 13.29 7.57 5.34
N ARG A 68 14.25 7.56 4.40
CA ARG A 68 15.53 8.25 4.60
C ARG A 68 15.32 9.75 4.78
N LEU A 69 14.50 10.38 3.95
CA LEU A 69 14.19 11.81 4.05
C LEU A 69 13.56 12.18 5.41
N GLN A 70 12.58 11.40 5.88
CA GLN A 70 12.00 11.63 7.21
C GLN A 70 13.04 11.51 8.33
N SER A 71 13.94 10.52 8.23
CA SER A 71 15.00 10.34 9.22
C SER A 71 16.03 11.47 9.21
N GLU A 72 16.34 12.04 8.05
CA GLU A 72 17.25 13.17 7.89
C GLU A 72 16.62 14.45 8.46
N ILE A 73 15.35 14.73 8.16
CA ILE A 73 14.60 15.86 8.72
C ILE A 73 14.60 15.79 10.25
N LEU A 74 14.25 14.64 10.84
CA LEU A 74 14.23 14.48 12.29
C LEU A 74 15.61 14.68 12.95
N ARG A 75 16.70 14.38 12.24
CA ARG A 75 18.08 14.60 12.72
C ARG A 75 18.53 16.06 12.62
N THR A 76 17.96 16.85 11.71
CA THR A 76 18.32 18.27 11.56
C THR A 76 17.59 19.16 12.57
N PHE A 77 16.42 18.74 13.07
CA PHE A 77 15.60 19.51 14.00
C PHE A 77 15.73 19.08 15.47
N MET A 78 16.68 18.20 15.79
CA MET A 78 16.98 17.72 17.15
C MET A 78 18.45 17.98 17.46
#